data_AF-A0A952C3A5-F1
#
_entry.id   AF-A0A952C3A5-F1
#
_cell.length_a   1.000
_cell.length_b   1.000
_cell.length_c   1.000
_cell.angle_alpha   90.00
_cell.angle_beta   90.00
_cell.angle_gamma   90.00
#
_symmetry.space_group_name_H-M   'P 1'
#
loop_
_entity.id
_entity.type
_entity.pdbx_description
1 polymer ?
#
loop_
_entity_poly.entity_id
_entity_poly.type
_entity_poly.pdbx_seq_one_letter_code
_entity_poly.pdbx_strand_id
1 'polypeptide(L)'
;MSVKLQIHPISVYWLLEELRAEGVRCKPEERRLLEDRLTVILLRLLGHRWPKQIEAGEPVPAWADRDGVIPLTPLTGEQTLADRIRARLRAVDGDLGAQQAEALLHELTGRTLEEWLRRDFFKRHASQFKRRPIAWQLASDPAAGGRKKSAAPAFECMVYYHATDSDILARIRTQYVDRLLGPAQRELAQARRDGDETAAAQAAALIQELEDFARRLRQVEEAGFACQELDKYLEHEPLDRWAGDGVLPPASRAELRAQEQAWHVDINDGVRVNIAPIQQADLLASDVLAKKDVPKAIADRARWRSDERRWVREGKLPRCGWMDESVPESPKWTELAPEREKERQRLEEKRKKVLAELGE
;
A
#
# COMPACT_ATOMS: atom_id res chain seq x y z
N MET A 1 -30.12 -10.49 13.46
CA MET A 1 -30.86 -11.58 14.13
C MET A 1 -32.11 -11.08 14.85
N SER A 2 -32.03 -10.07 15.73
CA SER A 2 -33.18 -9.56 16.51
C SER A 2 -34.44 -9.22 15.68
N VAL A 3 -34.31 -8.50 14.55
CA VAL A 3 -35.46 -8.14 13.69
C VAL A 3 -36.10 -9.36 13.01
N LYS A 4 -35.32 -10.39 12.68
CA LYS A 4 -35.83 -11.63 12.07
C LYS A 4 -36.44 -12.60 13.09
N LEU A 5 -36.05 -12.49 14.36
CA LEU A 5 -36.46 -13.40 15.43
C LEU A 5 -37.57 -12.83 16.32
N GLN A 6 -37.96 -11.56 16.13
CA GLN A 6 -38.91 -10.84 17.00
C GLN A 6 -38.49 -10.84 18.49
N ILE A 7 -37.20 -11.00 18.78
CA ILE A 7 -36.66 -10.98 20.14
C ILE A 7 -36.12 -9.58 20.44
N HIS A 8 -36.48 -9.05 21.61
CA HIS A 8 -35.99 -7.76 22.09
C HIS A 8 -34.45 -7.75 22.15
N PRO A 9 -33.75 -6.73 21.62
CA PRO A 9 -32.29 -6.70 21.56
C PRO A 9 -31.59 -6.93 22.91
N ILE A 10 -32.20 -6.44 24.00
CA ILE A 10 -31.69 -6.62 25.37
C ILE A 10 -31.75 -8.09 25.80
N SER A 11 -32.81 -8.83 25.45
CA SER A 11 -32.91 -10.26 25.77
C SER A 11 -31.86 -11.08 25.02
N VAL A 12 -31.55 -10.70 23.77
CA VAL A 12 -30.44 -11.30 23.01
C VAL A 12 -29.09 -10.99 23.66
N TYR A 13 -28.90 -9.76 24.16
CA TYR A 13 -27.68 -9.39 24.87
C TYR A 13 -27.47 -10.22 26.15
N TRP A 14 -28.50 -10.35 27.00
CA TRP A 14 -28.41 -11.17 28.23
C TRP A 14 -28.17 -12.64 27.95
N LEU A 15 -28.83 -13.21 26.93
CA LEU A 15 -28.57 -14.58 26.49
C LEU A 15 -27.10 -14.77 26.06
N LEU A 16 -26.52 -13.79 25.35
CA LEU A 16 -25.12 -13.84 24.95
C LEU A 16 -24.16 -13.71 26.16
N GLU A 17 -24.50 -12.91 27.16
CA GLU A 17 -23.72 -12.81 28.41
C GLU A 17 -23.81 -14.10 29.25
N GLU A 18 -24.98 -14.72 29.33
CA GLU A 18 -25.18 -16.01 30.02
C GLU A 18 -24.39 -17.13 29.33
N LEU A 19 -24.47 -17.21 27.99
CA LEU A 19 -23.67 -18.14 27.20
C LEU A 19 -22.15 -17.91 27.38
N ARG A 20 -21.70 -16.65 27.49
CA ARG A 20 -20.29 -16.37 27.80
C ARG A 20 -19.90 -16.82 29.21
N ALA A 21 -20.77 -16.63 30.20
CA ALA A 21 -20.54 -17.09 31.58
C ALA A 21 -20.47 -18.63 31.66
N GLU A 22 -21.23 -19.32 30.81
CA GLU A 22 -21.17 -20.78 30.62
C GLU A 22 -19.95 -21.24 29.80
N GLY A 23 -19.10 -20.33 29.33
CA GLY A 23 -17.89 -20.64 28.57
C GLY A 23 -18.13 -20.94 27.08
N VAL A 24 -19.29 -20.60 26.54
CA VAL A 24 -19.61 -20.79 25.12
C VAL A 24 -18.80 -19.81 24.26
N ARG A 25 -17.96 -20.36 23.38
CA ARG A 25 -17.06 -19.60 22.51
C ARG A 25 -17.64 -19.43 21.11
N CYS A 26 -17.66 -18.19 20.62
CA CYS A 26 -17.96 -17.89 19.22
C CYS A 26 -16.66 -17.79 18.41
N LYS A 27 -16.17 -18.93 17.90
CA LYS A 27 -14.90 -19.00 17.14
C LYS A 27 -14.77 -17.97 16.00
N PRO A 28 -15.82 -17.71 15.18
CA PRO A 28 -15.73 -16.67 14.15
C PRO A 28 -15.49 -15.26 14.70
N GLU A 29 -16.10 -14.95 15.85
CA GLU A 29 -15.97 -13.63 16.49
C GLU A 29 -14.61 -13.47 17.17
N GLU A 30 -14.13 -14.51 17.86
CA GLU A 30 -12.77 -14.54 18.41
C GLU A 30 -11.72 -14.36 17.32
N ARG A 31 -11.91 -15.04 16.18
CA ARG A 31 -11.03 -14.90 15.01
C ARG A 31 -11.02 -13.46 14.51
N ARG A 32 -12.20 -12.86 14.36
CA ARG A 32 -12.31 -11.46 13.93
C ARG A 32 -11.53 -10.52 14.85
N LEU A 33 -11.75 -10.64 16.16
CA LEU A 33 -11.10 -9.79 17.17
C LEU A 33 -9.59 -9.97 17.20
N LEU A 34 -9.11 -11.22 17.14
CA LEU A 34 -7.68 -11.53 17.11
C LEU A 34 -7.03 -10.97 15.84
N GLU A 35 -7.60 -11.24 14.67
CA GLU A 35 -7.05 -10.75 13.41
C GLU A 35 -7.10 -9.22 13.31
N ASP A 36 -8.15 -8.56 13.81
CA ASP A 36 -8.22 -7.09 13.89
C ASP A 36 -7.15 -6.52 14.81
N ARG A 37 -6.91 -7.16 15.95
CA ARG A 37 -5.85 -6.78 16.88
C ARG A 37 -4.48 -6.89 16.21
N LEU A 38 -4.20 -7.99 15.50
CA LEU A 38 -2.96 -8.17 14.75
C LEU A 38 -2.80 -7.11 13.65
N THR A 39 -3.87 -6.79 12.91
CA THR A 39 -3.88 -5.71 11.92
C THR A 39 -3.53 -4.37 12.56
N VAL A 40 -4.11 -4.03 13.72
CA VAL A 40 -3.79 -2.77 14.44
C VAL A 40 -2.32 -2.73 14.85
N ILE A 41 -1.78 -3.81 15.43
CA ILE A 41 -0.37 -3.88 15.82
C ILE A 41 0.54 -3.68 14.60
N LEU A 42 0.26 -4.38 13.50
CA LEU A 42 1.01 -4.27 12.26
C LEU A 42 0.97 -2.86 11.68
N LEU A 43 -0.19 -2.23 11.60
CA LEU A 43 -0.31 -0.85 11.12
C LEU A 43 0.45 0.12 12.02
N ARG A 44 0.40 -0.05 13.36
CA ARG A 44 1.20 0.77 14.28
C ARG A 44 2.70 0.53 14.11
N LEU A 45 3.12 -0.72 13.83
CA LEU A 45 4.51 -1.04 13.51
C LEU A 45 4.98 -0.33 12.24
N LEU A 46 4.11 -0.16 11.25
CA LEU A 46 4.38 0.66 10.06
C LEU A 46 4.30 2.18 10.31
N GLY A 47 4.03 2.62 11.55
CA GLY A 47 3.91 4.03 11.88
C GLY A 47 2.54 4.65 11.59
N HIS A 48 1.51 3.84 11.31
CA HIS A 48 0.17 4.35 11.06
C HIS A 48 -0.40 5.08 12.27
N ARG A 49 -0.99 6.25 12.00
CA ARG A 49 -1.74 7.06 12.94
C ARG A 49 -3.14 7.24 12.40
N TRP A 50 -4.12 7.03 13.27
CA TRP A 50 -5.53 7.22 12.93
C TRP A 50 -5.83 8.71 12.90
N PRO A 51 -6.87 9.17 12.16
CA PRO A 51 -7.18 10.59 12.02
C PRO A 51 -7.24 11.34 13.35
N LYS A 52 -7.91 10.77 14.36
CA LYS A 52 -7.99 11.34 15.71
C LYS A 52 -6.62 11.52 16.40
N GLN A 53 -5.67 10.62 16.14
CA GLN A 53 -4.32 10.71 16.70
C GLN A 53 -3.49 11.78 15.98
N ILE A 54 -3.69 11.93 14.67
CA ILE A 54 -3.06 13.00 13.88
C ILE A 54 -3.59 14.35 14.34
N GLU A 55 -4.92 14.49 14.48
CA GLU A 55 -5.58 15.69 15.01
C GLU A 55 -5.11 16.04 16.43
N ALA A 56 -4.90 15.03 17.28
CA ALA A 56 -4.36 15.19 18.63
C ALA A 56 -2.84 15.46 18.67
N GLY A 57 -2.14 15.44 17.53
CA GLY A 57 -0.70 15.65 17.47
C GLY A 57 0.12 14.53 18.11
N GLU A 58 -0.42 13.31 18.21
CA GLU A 58 0.31 12.19 18.80
C GLU A 58 1.55 11.84 17.96
N PRO A 59 2.73 11.66 18.61
CA PRO A 59 3.93 11.29 17.90
C PRO A 59 3.84 9.85 17.36
N VAL A 60 4.56 9.60 16.27
CA VAL A 60 4.77 8.23 15.79
C VAL A 60 5.50 7.45 16.89
N PRO A 61 5.05 6.23 17.23
CA PRO A 61 5.72 5.44 18.26
C PRO A 61 7.20 5.22 17.94
N ALA A 62 8.08 5.33 18.94
CA ALA A 62 9.52 5.19 18.74
C ALA A 62 9.95 3.78 18.23
N TRP A 63 9.09 2.79 18.43
CA TRP A 63 9.26 1.41 17.96
C TRP A 63 8.63 1.15 16.59
N ALA A 64 7.97 2.15 15.99
CA ALA A 64 7.52 2.05 14.63
C ALA A 64 8.72 2.02 13.68
N ASP A 65 8.49 1.41 12.54
CA ASP A 65 9.44 1.37 11.45
C ASP A 65 9.71 2.77 10.90
N ARG A 66 10.95 3.02 10.49
CA ARG A 66 11.42 4.33 10.07
C ARG A 66 11.36 4.51 8.55
N ASP A 67 11.53 3.43 7.81
CA ASP A 67 11.67 3.47 6.34
C ASP A 67 10.40 3.01 5.62
N GLY A 68 9.41 2.51 6.38
CA GLY A 68 8.12 2.08 5.88
C GLY A 68 8.13 0.67 5.29
N VAL A 69 9.24 -0.08 5.44
CA VAL A 69 9.42 -1.43 4.91
C VAL A 69 9.71 -2.39 6.06
N ILE A 70 8.90 -3.45 6.20
CA ILE A 70 9.17 -4.51 7.17
C ILE A 70 9.27 -5.85 6.44
N PRO A 71 10.42 -6.53 6.46
CA PRO A 71 10.57 -7.81 5.79
C PRO A 71 9.76 -8.91 6.50
N LEU A 72 9.16 -9.80 5.72
CA LEU A 72 8.59 -11.07 6.21
C LEU A 72 9.63 -12.20 6.09
N THR A 73 10.56 -12.07 5.13
CA THR A 73 11.68 -13.00 4.97
C THR A 73 12.81 -12.70 5.96
N PRO A 74 13.38 -13.73 6.63
CA PRO A 74 14.54 -13.57 7.50
C PRO A 74 15.82 -13.19 6.71
N LEU A 75 16.91 -12.92 7.43
CA LEU A 75 18.25 -12.66 6.86
C LEU A 75 18.37 -11.39 5.99
N THR A 76 17.40 -10.49 6.09
CA THR A 76 17.41 -9.16 5.46
C THR A 76 18.19 -8.12 6.29
N GLY A 77 18.68 -8.51 7.46
CA GLY A 77 19.42 -7.65 8.40
C GLY A 77 18.53 -6.88 9.38
N GLU A 78 17.21 -7.09 9.32
CA GLU A 78 16.25 -6.56 10.28
C GLU A 78 15.38 -7.69 10.88
N GLN A 79 14.69 -7.39 11.98
CA GLN A 79 13.71 -8.31 12.55
C GLN A 79 12.53 -8.48 11.61
N THR A 80 12.06 -9.72 11.46
CA THR A 80 10.89 -10.02 10.63
C THR A 80 9.63 -9.38 11.23
N LEU A 81 8.62 -9.18 10.39
CA LEU A 81 7.32 -8.69 10.84
C LEU A 81 6.70 -9.58 11.94
N ALA A 82 6.87 -10.90 11.84
CA ALA A 82 6.40 -11.83 12.85
C ALA A 82 7.11 -11.60 14.19
N ASP A 83 8.43 -11.43 14.19
CA ASP A 83 9.21 -11.16 15.41
C ASP A 83 8.85 -9.82 16.04
N ARG A 84 8.66 -8.78 15.22
CA ARG A 84 8.22 -7.46 15.70
C ARG A 84 6.81 -7.54 16.32
N ILE A 85 5.88 -8.29 15.72
CA ILE A 85 4.55 -8.52 16.30
C ILE A 85 4.65 -9.26 17.63
N ARG A 86 5.47 -10.33 17.72
CA ARG A 86 5.71 -11.06 18.96
C ARG A 86 6.25 -10.15 20.05
N ALA A 87 7.25 -9.33 19.74
CA ALA A 87 7.80 -8.36 20.68
C ALA A 87 6.73 -7.38 21.18
N ARG A 88 5.83 -6.91 20.29
CA ARG A 88 4.71 -6.05 20.67
C ARG A 88 3.68 -6.75 21.54
N LEU A 89 3.34 -8.00 21.24
CA LEU A 89 2.41 -8.79 22.07
C LEU A 89 3.00 -9.02 23.46
N ARG A 90 4.29 -9.39 23.57
CA ARG A 90 4.97 -9.55 24.86
C ARG A 90 5.00 -8.27 25.67
N ALA A 91 5.22 -7.13 25.02
CA ALA A 91 5.24 -5.84 25.70
C ALA A 91 3.87 -5.40 26.26
N VAL A 92 2.76 -5.90 25.69
CA VAL A 92 1.40 -5.52 26.11
C VAL A 92 0.78 -6.55 27.04
N ASP A 93 0.94 -7.85 26.77
CA ASP A 93 0.27 -8.94 27.49
C ASP A 93 1.23 -9.84 28.29
N GLY A 94 2.55 -9.59 28.23
CA GLY A 94 3.57 -10.49 28.75
C GLY A 94 3.81 -11.73 27.87
N ASP A 95 4.76 -12.56 28.29
CA ASP A 95 5.19 -13.74 27.51
C ASP A 95 4.07 -14.77 27.34
N LEU A 96 3.29 -15.02 28.40
CA LEU A 96 2.17 -15.96 28.36
C LEU A 96 1.08 -15.47 27.41
N GLY A 97 0.76 -14.17 27.42
CA GLY A 97 -0.26 -13.60 26.54
C GLY A 97 0.13 -13.66 25.06
N ALA A 98 1.41 -13.41 24.74
CA ALA A 98 1.91 -13.58 23.37
C ALA A 98 1.79 -15.04 22.88
N GLN A 99 2.16 -16.01 23.72
CA GLN A 99 2.01 -17.44 23.41
C GLN A 99 0.54 -17.83 23.22
N GLN A 100 -0.35 -17.33 24.08
CA GLN A 100 -1.80 -17.56 23.98
C GLN A 100 -2.38 -16.97 22.70
N ALA A 101 -1.94 -15.78 22.28
CA ALA A 101 -2.40 -15.16 21.04
C ALA A 101 -2.00 -15.98 19.80
N GLU A 102 -0.76 -16.49 19.75
CA GLU A 102 -0.32 -17.37 18.65
C GLU A 102 -1.01 -18.74 18.69
N ALA A 103 -1.19 -19.33 19.88
CA ALA A 103 -1.92 -20.57 20.04
C ALA A 103 -3.39 -20.43 19.59
N LEU A 104 -4.03 -19.30 19.95
CA LEU A 104 -5.38 -18.98 19.52
C LEU A 104 -5.46 -18.74 18.00
N LEU A 105 -4.46 -18.06 17.41
CA LEU A 105 -4.37 -17.89 15.97
C LEU A 105 -4.31 -19.24 15.26
N HIS A 106 -3.47 -20.14 15.77
CA HIS A 106 -3.34 -21.49 15.23
C HIS A 106 -4.63 -22.29 15.40
N GLU A 107 -5.29 -22.24 16.58
CA GLU A 107 -6.57 -22.90 16.83
C GLU A 107 -7.66 -22.46 15.83
N LEU A 108 -7.74 -21.15 15.55
CA LEU A 108 -8.83 -20.56 14.77
C LEU A 108 -8.61 -20.56 13.26
N THR A 109 -7.34 -20.58 12.81
CA THR A 109 -6.98 -20.47 11.38
C THR A 109 -6.24 -21.69 10.84
N GLY A 110 -5.71 -22.55 11.72
CA GLY A 110 -4.86 -23.69 11.38
C GLY A 110 -3.45 -23.28 10.91
N ARG A 111 -3.01 -22.05 11.20
CA ARG A 111 -1.77 -21.47 10.68
C ARG A 111 -0.93 -20.86 11.78
N THR A 112 0.38 -20.91 11.60
CA THR A 112 1.33 -20.13 12.40
C THR A 112 1.22 -18.63 12.05
N LEU A 113 1.81 -17.76 12.89
CA LEU A 113 1.81 -16.32 12.64
C LEU A 113 2.45 -15.98 11.29
N GLU A 114 3.58 -16.59 10.95
CA GLU A 114 4.30 -16.42 9.69
C GLU A 114 3.45 -16.83 8.48
N GLU A 115 2.80 -17.99 8.56
CA GLU A 115 1.94 -18.49 7.49
C GLU A 115 0.71 -17.61 7.29
N TRP A 116 0.11 -17.13 8.38
CA TRP A 116 -1.04 -16.22 8.33
C TRP A 116 -0.65 -14.87 7.71
N LEU A 117 0.48 -14.29 8.13
CA LEU A 117 1.01 -13.05 7.55
C LEU A 117 1.27 -13.20 6.05
N ARG A 118 1.89 -14.32 5.62
CA ARG A 118 2.19 -14.58 4.22
C ARG A 118 0.92 -14.82 3.37
N ARG A 119 -0.05 -15.59 3.87
CA ARG A 119 -1.11 -16.15 3.00
C ARG A 119 -2.46 -15.46 3.12
N ASP A 120 -2.78 -14.92 4.28
CA ASP A 120 -4.13 -14.47 4.62
C ASP A 120 -4.20 -12.98 4.91
N PHE A 121 -3.19 -12.42 5.59
CA PHE A 121 -3.21 -11.04 6.07
C PHE A 121 -3.55 -10.05 4.95
N PHE A 122 -2.79 -10.04 3.85
CA PHE A 122 -2.98 -9.03 2.80
C PHE A 122 -4.33 -9.15 2.08
N LYS A 123 -4.85 -10.36 1.88
CA LYS A 123 -6.20 -10.58 1.32
C LYS A 123 -7.28 -10.03 2.25
N ARG A 124 -7.15 -10.30 3.55
CA ARG A 124 -8.04 -9.79 4.59
C ARG A 124 -7.97 -8.26 4.65
N HIS A 125 -6.76 -7.70 4.67
CA HIS A 125 -6.50 -6.26 4.72
C HIS A 125 -7.10 -5.56 3.50
N ALA A 126 -6.88 -6.09 2.29
CA ALA A 126 -7.49 -5.57 1.07
C ALA A 126 -9.03 -5.59 1.14
N SER A 127 -9.63 -6.65 1.69
CA SER A 127 -11.08 -6.75 1.89
C SER A 127 -11.60 -5.73 2.92
N GLN A 128 -10.97 -5.66 4.09
CA GLN A 128 -11.31 -4.74 5.18
C GLN A 128 -11.25 -3.28 4.74
N PHE A 129 -10.26 -2.94 3.92
CA PHE A 129 -10.07 -1.60 3.36
C PHE A 129 -10.80 -1.39 2.02
N LYS A 130 -11.79 -2.23 1.68
CA LYS A 130 -12.62 -2.09 0.47
C LYS A 130 -11.78 -1.90 -0.82
N ARG A 131 -10.76 -2.74 -1.00
CA ARG A 131 -9.76 -2.69 -2.09
C ARG A 131 -8.89 -1.43 -2.12
N ARG A 132 -8.65 -0.83 -0.96
CA ARG A 132 -7.72 0.30 -0.75
C ARG A 132 -6.75 0.01 0.41
N PRO A 133 -6.01 -1.12 0.39
CA PRO A 133 -5.10 -1.47 1.46
C PRO A 133 -3.97 -0.45 1.59
N ILE A 134 -3.66 -0.04 2.81
CA ILE A 134 -2.59 0.93 3.11
C ILE A 134 -1.26 0.27 3.51
N ALA A 135 -1.25 -1.05 3.63
CA ALA A 135 -0.07 -1.88 3.88
C ALA A 135 0.00 -2.89 2.75
N TRP A 136 1.03 -2.78 1.93
CA TRP A 136 1.18 -3.53 0.68
C TRP A 136 2.17 -4.67 0.89
N GLN A 137 1.74 -5.89 0.60
CA GLN A 137 2.61 -7.05 0.70
C GLN A 137 3.22 -7.31 -0.68
N LEU A 138 4.53 -7.06 -0.78
CA LEU A 138 5.30 -7.35 -1.99
C LEU A 138 6.01 -8.69 -1.81
N ALA A 139 6.01 -9.51 -2.86
CA ALA A 139 6.62 -10.83 -2.85
C ALA A 139 7.28 -11.17 -4.19
N SER A 140 8.38 -11.90 -4.15
CA SER A 140 8.97 -12.51 -5.34
C SER A 140 8.12 -13.68 -5.85
N ASP A 141 8.21 -13.99 -7.14
CA ASP A 141 7.47 -15.11 -7.74
C ASP A 141 8.33 -16.39 -7.77
N PRO A 142 7.99 -17.43 -6.99
CA PRO A 142 8.69 -18.71 -7.02
C PRO A 142 8.82 -19.34 -8.41
N ALA A 143 7.84 -19.08 -9.29
CA ALA A 143 7.85 -19.63 -10.65
C ALA A 143 9.00 -19.07 -11.51
N ALA A 144 9.49 -17.86 -11.22
CA ALA A 144 10.62 -17.27 -11.94
C ALA A 144 11.91 -18.07 -11.73
N GLY A 145 12.08 -18.69 -10.55
CA GLY A 145 13.18 -19.62 -10.26
C GLY A 145 12.91 -21.06 -10.67
N GLY A 146 11.84 -21.33 -11.43
CA GLY A 146 11.43 -22.70 -11.78
C GLY A 146 10.82 -23.50 -10.62
N ARG A 147 10.50 -22.85 -9.49
CA ARG A 147 9.88 -23.49 -8.33
C ARG A 147 8.36 -23.51 -8.48
N LYS A 148 7.68 -24.41 -7.76
CA LYS A 148 6.22 -24.44 -7.74
C LYS A 148 5.69 -23.09 -7.24
N LYS A 149 4.65 -22.56 -7.88
CA LYS A 149 3.96 -21.32 -7.44
C LYS A 149 3.45 -21.38 -5.99
N SER A 150 3.26 -22.58 -5.44
CA SER A 150 2.87 -22.81 -4.04
C SER A 150 4.03 -22.74 -3.05
N ALA A 151 5.28 -22.66 -3.51
CA ALA A 151 6.46 -22.56 -2.65
C ALA A 151 6.51 -21.17 -1.98
N ALA A 152 7.25 -21.08 -0.88
CA ALA A 152 7.49 -19.79 -0.24
C ALA A 152 8.33 -18.89 -1.17
N PRO A 153 7.94 -17.61 -1.35
CA PRO A 153 8.75 -16.61 -2.04
C PRO A 153 10.15 -16.54 -1.46
N ALA A 154 11.14 -16.31 -2.33
CA ALA A 154 12.51 -15.98 -1.94
C ALA A 154 12.56 -14.71 -1.07
N PHE A 155 11.75 -13.71 -1.40
CA PHE A 155 11.67 -12.45 -0.68
C PHE A 155 10.23 -11.98 -0.55
N GLU A 156 9.90 -11.44 0.63
CA GLU A 156 8.59 -10.91 0.95
C GLU A 156 8.74 -9.77 1.97
N CYS A 157 7.99 -8.69 1.78
CA CYS A 157 7.99 -7.53 2.68
C CYS A 157 6.63 -6.83 2.71
N MET A 158 6.41 -6.07 3.77
CA MET A 158 5.28 -5.15 3.92
C MET A 158 5.78 -3.72 3.68
N VAL A 159 5.09 -2.98 2.82
CA VAL A 159 5.39 -1.59 2.47
C VAL A 159 4.24 -0.70 2.92
N TYR A 160 4.53 0.39 3.60
CA TYR A 160 3.52 1.32 4.10
C TYR A 160 3.22 2.44 3.10
N TYR A 161 1.99 2.46 2.58
CA TYR A 161 1.55 3.40 1.55
C TYR A 161 1.83 4.88 1.86
N HIS A 162 1.61 5.31 3.11
CA HIS A 162 1.77 6.73 3.48
C HIS A 162 3.21 7.12 3.85
N ALA A 163 4.14 6.16 3.91
CA ALA A 163 5.57 6.42 4.08
C ALA A 163 6.36 6.10 2.80
N THR A 164 5.68 5.77 1.71
CA THR A 164 6.31 5.51 0.42
C THR A 164 6.86 6.82 -0.17
N ASP A 165 8.17 6.88 -0.32
CA ASP A 165 8.86 7.91 -1.10
C ASP A 165 9.13 7.44 -2.55
N SER A 166 9.73 8.30 -3.36
CA SER A 166 10.11 7.99 -4.75
C SER A 166 11.08 6.81 -4.85
N ASP A 167 11.84 6.55 -3.80
CA ASP A 167 13.01 5.67 -3.84
C ASP A 167 12.73 4.31 -3.16
N ILE A 168 11.50 4.06 -2.69
CA ILE A 168 11.18 2.86 -1.91
C ILE A 168 11.51 1.56 -2.66
N LEU A 169 11.26 1.52 -3.99
CA LEU A 169 11.52 0.32 -4.78
C LEU A 169 13.03 0.10 -4.97
N ALA A 170 13.78 1.19 -5.16
CA ALA A 170 15.23 1.16 -5.20
C ALA A 170 15.83 0.74 -3.84
N ARG A 171 15.23 1.19 -2.73
CA ARG A 171 15.59 0.80 -1.36
C ARG A 171 15.35 -0.68 -1.12
N ILE A 172 14.19 -1.22 -1.50
CA ILE A 172 13.89 -2.65 -1.40
C ILE A 172 14.94 -3.47 -2.16
N ARG A 173 15.29 -3.07 -3.38
CA ARG A 173 16.33 -3.73 -4.19
C ARG A 173 17.69 -3.72 -3.48
N THR A 174 18.16 -2.54 -3.08
CA THR A 174 19.54 -2.35 -2.62
C THR A 174 19.78 -2.74 -1.16
N GLN A 175 18.81 -2.50 -0.28
CA GLN A 175 18.97 -2.71 1.16
C GLN A 175 18.47 -4.08 1.62
N TYR A 176 17.56 -4.72 0.87
CA TYR A 176 16.94 -5.98 1.26
C TYR A 176 17.27 -7.12 0.30
N VAL A 177 16.99 -6.96 -1.00
CA VAL A 177 17.18 -8.04 -2.00
C VAL A 177 18.66 -8.36 -2.19
N ASP A 178 19.52 -7.34 -2.35
CA ASP A 178 20.96 -7.53 -2.53
C ASP A 178 21.62 -8.24 -1.33
N ARG A 179 21.07 -8.07 -0.12
CA ARG A 179 21.54 -8.79 1.09
C ARG A 179 21.27 -10.28 1.04
N LEU A 180 20.24 -10.71 0.33
CA LEU A 180 19.93 -12.14 0.12
C LEU A 180 20.70 -12.72 -1.07
N LEU A 181 20.97 -11.92 -2.10
CA LEU A 181 21.72 -12.34 -3.28
C LEU A 181 23.15 -12.77 -2.95
N GLY A 182 23.88 -11.99 -2.14
CA GLY A 182 25.28 -12.29 -1.81
C GLY A 182 25.49 -13.67 -1.16
N PRO A 183 24.75 -14.03 -0.09
CA PRO A 183 24.77 -15.38 0.48
C PRO A 183 24.41 -16.47 -0.53
N ALA A 184 23.34 -16.28 -1.32
CA ALA A 184 22.90 -17.27 -2.31
C ALA A 184 23.97 -17.53 -3.39
N GLN A 185 24.67 -16.49 -3.84
CA GLN A 185 25.78 -16.62 -4.79
C GLN A 185 26.97 -17.40 -4.21
N ARG A 186 27.29 -17.20 -2.91
CA ARG A 186 28.35 -17.96 -2.23
C ARG A 186 27.96 -19.43 -2.08
N GLU A 187 26.70 -19.70 -1.73
CA GLU A 187 26.17 -21.06 -1.64
C GLU A 187 26.22 -21.78 -2.98
N LEU A 188 25.83 -21.12 -4.07
CA LEU A 188 25.96 -21.66 -5.43
C LEU A 188 27.41 -22.00 -5.78
N ALA A 189 28.35 -21.09 -5.48
CA ALA A 189 29.77 -21.34 -5.74
C ALA A 189 30.32 -22.51 -4.91
N GLN A 190 29.89 -22.63 -3.64
CA GLN A 190 30.28 -23.73 -2.78
C GLN A 190 29.72 -25.07 -3.26
N ALA A 191 28.41 -25.14 -3.54
CA ALA A 191 27.77 -26.35 -4.03
C ALA A 191 28.40 -26.86 -5.33
N ARG A 192 28.77 -25.94 -6.24
CA ARG A 192 29.50 -26.29 -7.48
C ARG A 192 30.89 -26.87 -7.21
N ARG A 193 31.60 -26.37 -6.19
CA ARG A 193 32.91 -26.92 -5.78
C ARG A 193 32.77 -28.30 -5.16
N ASP A 194 31.71 -28.51 -4.39
CA ASP A 194 31.44 -29.77 -3.68
C ASP A 194 30.81 -30.84 -4.60
N GLY A 195 30.45 -30.47 -5.83
CA GLY A 195 29.76 -31.36 -6.78
C GLY A 195 28.31 -31.66 -6.40
N ASP A 196 27.71 -30.87 -5.49
CA ASP A 196 26.31 -31.00 -5.10
C ASP A 196 25.41 -30.27 -6.12
N GLU A 197 24.98 -31.03 -7.13
CA GLU A 197 24.09 -30.53 -8.17
C GLU A 197 22.72 -30.06 -7.64
N THR A 198 22.23 -30.65 -6.54
CA THR A 198 20.91 -30.31 -5.98
C THR A 198 20.98 -28.97 -5.26
N ALA A 199 21.97 -28.78 -4.38
CA ALA A 199 22.19 -27.51 -3.70
C ALA A 199 22.52 -26.39 -4.72
N ALA A 200 23.31 -26.70 -5.76
CA ALA A 200 23.61 -25.75 -6.82
C ALA A 200 22.35 -25.33 -7.58
N ALA A 201 21.46 -26.27 -7.93
CA ALA A 201 20.20 -25.96 -8.59
C ALA A 201 19.28 -25.10 -7.71
N GLN A 202 19.19 -25.38 -6.41
CA GLN A 202 18.37 -24.62 -5.47
C GLN A 202 18.88 -23.18 -5.29
N ALA A 203 20.20 -22.99 -5.11
CA ALA A 203 20.80 -21.67 -5.01
C ALA A 203 20.66 -20.87 -6.31
N ALA A 204 20.81 -21.52 -7.47
CA ALA A 204 20.59 -20.87 -8.77
C ALA A 204 19.13 -20.43 -8.95
N ALA A 205 18.16 -21.25 -8.58
CA ALA A 205 16.74 -20.91 -8.60
C ALA A 205 16.42 -19.71 -7.70
N LEU A 206 17.00 -19.66 -6.50
CA LEU A 206 16.86 -18.55 -5.57
C LEU A 206 17.41 -17.24 -6.14
N ILE A 207 18.62 -17.26 -6.71
CA ILE A 207 19.24 -16.11 -7.35
C ILE A 207 18.37 -15.60 -8.50
N GLN A 208 17.93 -16.51 -9.38
CA GLN A 208 17.12 -16.15 -10.55
C GLN A 208 15.82 -15.45 -10.16
N GLU A 209 15.17 -15.90 -9.09
CA GLU A 209 13.94 -15.29 -8.59
C GLU A 209 14.18 -13.92 -7.95
N LEU A 210 15.24 -13.75 -7.16
CA LEU A 210 15.60 -12.46 -6.55
C LEU A 210 15.98 -11.43 -7.62
N GLU A 211 16.74 -11.84 -8.64
CA GLU A 211 17.10 -10.99 -9.78
C GLU A 211 15.87 -10.62 -10.63
N ASP A 212 14.94 -11.55 -10.83
CA ASP A 212 13.67 -11.27 -11.51
C ASP A 212 12.83 -10.24 -10.76
N PHE A 213 12.69 -10.43 -9.44
CA PHE A 213 11.99 -9.49 -8.57
C PHE A 213 12.63 -8.09 -8.61
N ALA A 214 13.96 -8.00 -8.47
CA ALA A 214 14.70 -6.74 -8.57
C ALA A 214 14.55 -6.05 -9.93
N ARG A 215 14.51 -6.82 -11.02
CA ARG A 215 14.29 -6.30 -12.38
C ARG A 215 12.90 -5.72 -12.55
N ARG A 216 11.86 -6.42 -12.07
CA ARG A 216 10.48 -5.94 -12.13
C ARG A 216 10.27 -4.69 -11.28
N LEU A 217 10.89 -4.61 -10.10
CA LEU A 217 10.90 -3.39 -9.29
C LEU A 217 11.47 -2.19 -10.08
N ARG A 218 12.59 -2.39 -10.79
CA ARG A 218 13.19 -1.35 -11.65
C ARG A 218 12.26 -0.93 -12.78
N GLN A 219 11.60 -1.89 -13.42
CA GLN A 219 10.65 -1.60 -14.51
C GLN A 219 9.47 -0.77 -14.02
N VAL A 220 8.96 -1.05 -12.81
CA VAL A 220 7.90 -0.22 -12.21
C VAL A 220 8.43 1.16 -11.86
N GLU A 221 9.59 1.25 -11.22
CA GLU A 221 10.27 2.52 -10.90
C GLU A 221 10.36 3.44 -12.14
N GLU A 222 10.83 2.91 -13.27
CA GLU A 222 11.09 3.68 -14.50
C GLU A 222 9.85 3.92 -15.37
N ALA A 223 8.88 3.00 -15.38
CA ALA A 223 7.79 3.00 -16.38
C ALA A 223 6.45 2.48 -15.84
N GLY A 224 6.23 2.52 -14.51
CA GLY A 224 5.04 1.96 -13.88
C GLY A 224 3.72 2.56 -14.38
N PHE A 225 3.71 3.84 -14.75
CA PHE A 225 2.54 4.53 -15.29
C PHE A 225 2.56 4.70 -16.81
N ALA A 226 3.46 4.01 -17.52
CA ALA A 226 3.47 4.04 -18.98
C ALA A 226 2.19 3.43 -19.55
N CYS A 227 1.45 4.20 -20.36
CA CYS A 227 0.26 3.73 -21.07
C CYS A 227 0.03 4.51 -22.36
N GLN A 228 -0.81 3.97 -23.25
CA GLN A 228 -1.09 4.59 -24.55
C GLN A 228 -1.82 5.93 -24.41
N GLU A 229 -2.67 6.08 -23.38
CA GLU A 229 -3.38 7.31 -23.08
C GLU A 229 -2.42 8.42 -22.67
N LEU A 230 -1.41 8.10 -21.85
CA LEU A 230 -0.36 9.05 -21.49
C LEU A 230 0.32 9.60 -22.74
N ASP A 231 0.69 8.72 -23.67
CA ASP A 231 1.36 9.10 -24.92
C ASP A 231 0.55 10.12 -25.72
N LYS A 232 -0.76 9.87 -25.86
CA LYS A 232 -1.69 10.78 -26.55
C LYS A 232 -1.78 12.14 -25.88
N TYR A 233 -1.83 12.19 -24.55
CA TYR A 233 -1.88 13.47 -23.83
C TYR A 233 -0.57 14.25 -24.00
N LEU A 234 0.58 13.56 -23.97
CA LEU A 234 1.89 14.19 -24.07
C LEU A 234 2.25 14.71 -25.47
N GLU A 235 1.67 14.16 -26.54
CA GLU A 235 1.89 14.64 -27.91
C GLU A 235 1.60 16.15 -28.06
N HIS A 236 0.52 16.60 -27.44
CA HIS A 236 0.01 17.97 -27.51
C HIS A 236 0.28 18.79 -26.25
N GLU A 237 0.95 18.22 -25.25
CA GLU A 237 1.22 18.92 -23.98
C GLU A 237 2.25 20.04 -24.20
N PRO A 238 1.93 21.29 -23.80
CA PRO A 238 2.90 22.38 -23.78
C PRO A 238 4.04 22.06 -22.80
N LEU A 239 5.30 22.31 -23.19
CA LEU A 239 6.46 22.18 -22.30
C LEU A 239 6.63 23.43 -21.44
N ASP A 240 5.59 23.78 -20.71
CA ASP A 240 5.61 24.88 -19.74
C ASP A 240 5.91 24.36 -18.33
N ARG A 241 6.04 25.28 -17.38
CA ARG A 241 6.31 24.96 -15.98
C ARG A 241 5.31 23.94 -15.39
N TRP A 242 4.06 23.97 -15.84
CA TRP A 242 3.00 23.09 -15.30
C TRP A 242 3.07 21.67 -15.83
N ALA A 243 3.85 21.42 -16.88
CA ALA A 243 4.00 20.10 -17.46
C ALA A 243 4.80 19.14 -16.59
N GLY A 244 5.86 19.63 -15.95
CA GLY A 244 6.76 18.81 -15.11
C GLY A 244 6.48 18.96 -13.62
N ASP A 245 7.55 19.26 -12.87
CA ASP A 245 7.54 19.39 -11.41
C ASP A 245 6.87 20.67 -10.88
N GLY A 246 6.46 21.58 -11.77
CA GLY A 246 5.86 22.86 -11.39
C GLY A 246 6.90 23.94 -11.05
N VAL A 247 8.18 23.62 -10.99
CA VAL A 247 9.27 24.55 -10.69
C VAL A 247 9.94 24.99 -11.99
N LEU A 248 10.36 24.02 -12.79
CA LEU A 248 11.03 24.23 -14.07
C LEU A 248 10.23 23.58 -15.21
N PRO A 249 10.14 24.25 -16.38
CA PRO A 249 9.60 23.59 -17.55
C PRO A 249 10.51 22.42 -17.96
N PRO A 250 9.94 21.27 -18.36
CA PRO A 250 10.74 20.17 -18.91
C PRO A 250 11.47 20.63 -20.18
N ALA A 251 12.74 20.26 -20.33
CA ALA A 251 13.56 20.66 -21.47
C ALA A 251 13.13 19.98 -22.78
N SER A 252 12.46 18.83 -22.69
CA SER A 252 11.96 18.11 -23.87
C SER A 252 10.73 17.25 -23.55
N ARG A 253 10.01 16.85 -24.61
CA ARG A 253 8.92 15.87 -24.48
C ARG A 253 9.40 14.52 -23.94
N ALA A 254 10.63 14.13 -24.24
CA ALA A 254 11.21 12.88 -23.74
C ALA A 254 11.44 12.94 -22.23
N GLU A 255 11.90 14.08 -21.72
CA GLU A 255 12.05 14.31 -20.28
C GLU A 255 10.69 14.31 -19.57
N LEU A 256 9.71 15.04 -20.11
CA LEU A 256 8.35 15.05 -19.59
C LEU A 256 7.75 13.63 -19.55
N ARG A 257 7.94 12.86 -20.63
CA ARG A 257 7.51 11.47 -20.69
C ARG A 257 8.15 10.63 -19.60
N ALA A 258 9.47 10.75 -19.40
CA ALA A 258 10.19 10.01 -18.38
C ALA A 258 9.68 10.33 -16.97
N GLN A 259 9.41 11.62 -16.68
CA GLN A 259 8.84 12.05 -15.40
C GLN A 259 7.43 11.49 -15.17
N GLU A 260 6.55 11.56 -16.18
CA GLU A 260 5.14 11.18 -16.01
C GLU A 260 4.93 9.66 -15.94
N GLN A 261 5.75 8.87 -16.65
CA GLN A 261 5.68 7.41 -16.64
C GLN A 261 6.36 6.78 -15.42
N ALA A 262 7.31 7.50 -14.79
CA ALA A 262 8.00 7.04 -13.60
C ALA A 262 7.01 6.84 -12.45
N TRP A 263 7.27 5.80 -11.65
CA TRP A 263 6.38 5.47 -10.54
C TRP A 263 6.75 6.27 -9.29
N HIS A 264 5.86 7.18 -8.94
CA HIS A 264 5.90 7.92 -7.69
C HIS A 264 4.53 7.85 -7.03
N VAL A 265 4.51 7.53 -5.74
CA VAL A 265 3.26 7.49 -4.98
C VAL A 265 2.79 8.91 -4.71
N ASP A 266 1.59 9.22 -5.19
CA ASP A 266 0.89 10.45 -4.86
C ASP A 266 -0.35 10.12 -4.04
N ILE A 267 -0.38 10.56 -2.79
CA ILE A 267 -1.48 10.27 -1.87
C ILE A 267 -2.83 10.72 -2.44
N ASN A 268 -2.85 11.79 -3.24
CA ASN A 268 -4.05 12.39 -3.85
C ASN A 268 -4.63 11.54 -4.99
N ASP A 269 -3.79 10.82 -5.74
CA ASP A 269 -4.23 9.85 -6.76
C ASP A 269 -5.00 8.67 -6.11
N GLY A 270 -4.69 8.41 -4.84
CA GLY A 270 -5.33 7.40 -4.01
C GLY A 270 -4.78 5.99 -4.26
N VAL A 271 -4.97 5.14 -3.24
CA VAL A 271 -4.34 3.81 -3.14
C VAL A 271 -4.48 2.95 -4.40
N ARG A 272 -5.66 2.93 -5.04
CA ARG A 272 -5.94 2.03 -6.17
C ARG A 272 -5.10 2.38 -7.39
N VAL A 273 -4.83 3.66 -7.62
CA VAL A 273 -4.01 4.10 -8.75
C VAL A 273 -2.54 3.80 -8.47
N ASN A 274 -2.06 4.17 -7.28
CA ASN A 274 -0.66 3.96 -6.91
C ASN A 274 -0.24 2.49 -6.86
N ILE A 275 -1.14 1.59 -6.44
CA ILE A 275 -0.84 0.16 -6.35
C ILE A 275 -0.95 -0.58 -7.71
N ALA A 276 -1.62 0.01 -8.71
CA ALA A 276 -1.90 -0.65 -9.98
C ALA A 276 -0.62 -1.07 -10.75
N PRO A 277 0.42 -0.23 -10.86
CA PRO A 277 1.69 -0.62 -11.49
C PRO A 277 2.39 -1.80 -10.81
N ILE A 278 2.38 -1.82 -9.48
CA ILE A 278 2.95 -2.92 -8.68
C ILE A 278 2.19 -4.22 -8.94
N GLN A 279 0.85 -4.16 -9.02
CA GLN A 279 0.04 -5.31 -9.38
C GLN A 279 0.27 -5.75 -10.83
N GLN A 280 0.40 -4.82 -11.77
CA GLN A 280 0.65 -5.13 -13.19
C GLN A 280 1.97 -5.88 -13.39
N ALA A 281 2.98 -5.60 -12.57
CA ALA A 281 4.25 -6.30 -12.58
C ALA A 281 4.25 -7.64 -11.82
N ASP A 282 3.08 -8.09 -11.33
CA ASP A 282 2.92 -9.29 -10.51
C ASP A 282 3.83 -9.28 -9.26
N LEU A 283 4.05 -8.11 -8.65
CA LEU A 283 4.88 -7.94 -7.45
C LEU A 283 4.09 -8.06 -6.14
N LEU A 284 2.75 -8.06 -6.21
CA LEU A 284 1.88 -8.18 -5.04
C LEU A 284 1.64 -9.64 -4.65
N ALA A 285 1.61 -9.91 -3.34
CA ALA A 285 1.25 -11.24 -2.83
C ALA A 285 -0.19 -11.67 -3.17
N SER A 286 -1.09 -10.72 -3.42
CA SER A 286 -2.45 -10.99 -3.93
C SER A 286 -3.04 -9.81 -4.69
N ASP A 287 -3.81 -10.10 -5.73
CA ASP A 287 -4.53 -9.08 -6.51
C ASP A 287 -5.50 -8.27 -5.63
N VAL A 288 -5.40 -6.94 -5.69
CA VAL A 288 -6.30 -6.00 -5.03
C VAL A 288 -7.37 -5.50 -6.01
N LEU A 289 -6.94 -5.21 -7.24
CA LEU A 289 -7.78 -4.81 -8.36
C LEU A 289 -8.16 -6.02 -9.20
N ALA A 290 -9.32 -5.98 -9.85
CA ALA A 290 -9.59 -6.93 -10.93
C ALA A 290 -8.61 -6.65 -12.08
N LYS A 291 -8.12 -7.70 -12.77
CA LYS A 291 -7.13 -7.55 -13.86
C LYS A 291 -7.52 -6.54 -14.93
N LYS A 292 -8.81 -6.47 -15.26
CA LYS A 292 -9.38 -5.49 -16.21
C LYS A 292 -9.35 -4.03 -15.73
N ASP A 293 -9.30 -3.81 -14.42
CA ASP A 293 -9.32 -2.48 -13.81
C ASP A 293 -7.90 -1.90 -13.67
N VAL A 294 -6.86 -2.73 -13.77
CA VAL A 294 -5.45 -2.30 -13.61
C VAL A 294 -5.03 -1.31 -14.70
N PRO A 295 -5.20 -1.61 -16.02
CA PRO A 295 -4.84 -0.65 -17.07
C PRO A 295 -5.66 0.63 -16.99
N LYS A 296 -6.94 0.50 -16.59
CA LYS A 296 -7.82 1.65 -16.40
C LYS A 296 -7.32 2.58 -15.30
N ALA A 297 -6.87 2.04 -14.16
CA ALA A 297 -6.35 2.86 -13.07
C ALA A 297 -5.11 3.68 -13.48
N ILE A 298 -4.24 3.09 -14.31
CA ILE A 298 -3.05 3.77 -14.85
C ILE A 298 -3.44 4.84 -15.87
N ALA A 299 -4.37 4.54 -16.78
CA ALA A 299 -4.89 5.50 -17.75
C ALA A 299 -5.66 6.65 -17.09
N ASP A 300 -6.43 6.38 -16.02
CA ASP A 300 -7.16 7.38 -15.25
C ASP A 300 -6.18 8.39 -14.64
N ARG A 301 -5.02 7.95 -14.12
CA ARG A 301 -3.96 8.86 -13.64
C ARG A 301 -3.49 9.80 -14.75
N ALA A 302 -3.10 9.28 -15.90
CA ALA A 302 -2.61 10.08 -17.02
C ALA A 302 -3.64 11.15 -17.44
N ARG A 303 -4.93 10.78 -17.45
CA ARG A 303 -6.02 11.71 -17.69
C ARG A 303 -6.13 12.78 -16.61
N TRP A 304 -6.10 12.42 -15.33
CA TRP A 304 -6.19 13.39 -14.23
C TRP A 304 -5.04 14.39 -14.30
N ARG A 305 -3.81 13.91 -14.55
CA ARG A 305 -2.65 14.78 -14.74
C ARG A 305 -2.86 15.77 -15.89
N SER A 306 -3.32 15.31 -17.04
CA SER A 306 -3.65 16.18 -18.18
C SER A 306 -4.76 17.20 -17.84
N ASP A 307 -5.84 16.77 -17.18
CA ASP A 307 -6.97 17.60 -16.80
C ASP A 307 -6.57 18.71 -15.80
N GLU A 308 -5.75 18.38 -14.80
CA GLU A 308 -5.25 19.35 -13.82
C GLU A 308 -4.32 20.39 -14.45
N ARG A 309 -3.38 19.98 -15.32
CA ARG A 309 -2.54 20.93 -16.07
C ARG A 309 -3.39 21.91 -16.86
N ARG A 310 -4.43 21.41 -17.54
CA ARG A 310 -5.39 22.25 -18.26
C ARG A 310 -6.11 23.21 -17.31
N TRP A 311 -6.62 22.73 -16.17
CA TRP A 311 -7.34 23.56 -15.20
C TRP A 311 -6.47 24.64 -14.56
N VAL A 312 -5.19 24.38 -14.32
CA VAL A 312 -4.24 25.39 -13.86
C VAL A 312 -4.05 26.50 -14.89
N ARG A 313 -3.94 26.14 -16.18
CA ARG A 313 -3.87 27.11 -17.30
C ARG A 313 -5.19 27.83 -17.57
N GLU A 314 -6.31 27.27 -17.13
CA GLU A 314 -7.61 27.93 -17.13
C GLU A 314 -7.84 28.82 -15.90
N GLY A 315 -6.98 28.75 -14.88
CA GLY A 315 -7.14 29.46 -13.62
C GLY A 315 -8.25 28.89 -12.72
N LYS A 316 -8.64 27.63 -12.95
CA LYS A 316 -9.59 26.87 -12.12
C LYS A 316 -8.92 26.18 -10.94
N LEU A 317 -7.62 25.94 -11.04
CA LEU A 317 -6.78 25.45 -9.95
C LEU A 317 -5.58 26.40 -9.75
N PRO A 318 -5.11 26.57 -8.50
CA PRO A 318 -3.90 27.34 -8.23
C PRO A 318 -2.66 26.66 -8.80
N ARG A 319 -2.56 25.33 -8.65
CA ARG A 319 -1.49 24.46 -9.12
C ARG A 319 -2.03 23.05 -9.27
N CYS A 320 -1.26 22.16 -9.87
CA CYS A 320 -1.63 20.75 -9.96
C CYS A 320 -1.59 20.11 -8.57
N GLY A 321 -2.47 19.15 -8.30
CA GLY A 321 -2.63 18.53 -6.97
C GLY A 321 -1.45 17.65 -6.55
N TRP A 322 -0.61 17.23 -7.49
CA TRP A 322 0.63 16.51 -7.22
C TRP A 322 1.84 17.40 -6.97
N MET A 323 1.70 18.71 -7.18
CA MET A 323 2.79 19.66 -6.96
C MET A 323 2.85 20.06 -5.50
N ASP A 324 4.07 20.29 -5.01
CA ASP A 324 4.31 20.78 -3.66
C ASP A 324 3.69 22.17 -3.44
N GLU A 325 3.31 22.48 -2.19
CA GLU A 325 2.71 23.78 -1.85
C GLU A 325 3.67 24.96 -2.07
N SER A 326 4.99 24.71 -2.08
CA SER A 326 6.02 25.69 -2.42
C SER A 326 5.97 26.14 -3.89
N VAL A 327 5.33 25.36 -4.77
CA VAL A 327 5.14 25.75 -6.17
C VAL A 327 4.20 26.97 -6.23
N PRO A 328 4.65 28.10 -6.84
CA PRO A 328 3.83 29.30 -6.94
C PRO A 328 2.50 29.03 -7.65
N GLU A 329 1.46 29.77 -7.28
CA GLU A 329 0.15 29.66 -7.93
C GLU A 329 0.20 30.20 -9.37
N SER A 330 -0.70 29.71 -10.20
CA SER A 330 -0.91 30.19 -11.56
C SER A 330 -1.27 31.67 -11.57
N PRO A 331 -0.65 32.49 -12.44
CA PRO A 331 -1.03 33.90 -12.59
C PRO A 331 -2.53 34.06 -12.85
N LYS A 332 -3.08 33.19 -13.71
CA LYS A 332 -4.50 33.19 -14.07
C LYS A 332 -5.39 32.81 -12.90
N TRP A 333 -4.91 31.99 -11.98
CA TRP A 333 -5.62 31.75 -10.72
C TRP A 333 -5.77 33.06 -9.95
N THR A 334 -4.69 33.85 -9.78
CA THR A 334 -4.76 35.13 -9.06
C THR A 334 -5.66 36.15 -9.79
N GLU A 335 -5.54 36.25 -11.12
CA GLU A 335 -6.34 37.16 -11.96
C GLU A 335 -7.85 36.89 -11.84
N LEU A 336 -8.27 35.63 -11.81
CA LEU A 336 -9.68 35.23 -11.73
C LEU A 336 -10.25 35.22 -10.30
N ALA A 337 -9.47 35.61 -9.28
CA ALA A 337 -9.92 35.62 -7.89
C ALA A 337 -11.23 36.43 -7.66
N PRO A 338 -11.42 37.63 -8.26
CA PRO A 338 -12.65 38.39 -8.09
C PRO A 338 -13.89 37.70 -8.67
N GLU A 339 -13.74 36.96 -9.77
CA GLU A 339 -14.83 36.23 -10.41
C GLU A 339 -15.25 35.01 -9.59
N ARG A 340 -14.26 34.26 -9.06
CA ARG A 340 -14.52 33.11 -8.19
C ARG A 340 -15.19 33.52 -6.87
N GLU A 341 -14.84 34.67 -6.32
CA GLU A 341 -15.47 35.22 -5.12
C GLU A 341 -16.96 35.50 -5.37
N LYS A 342 -17.28 36.15 -6.51
CA LYS A 342 -18.68 36.40 -6.93
C LYS A 342 -19.44 35.09 -7.13
N GLU A 343 -18.81 34.09 -7.75
CA GLU A 343 -19.43 32.78 -7.94
C GLU A 343 -19.69 32.07 -6.60
N ARG A 344 -18.75 32.13 -5.66
CA ARG A 344 -18.91 31.56 -4.31
C ARG A 344 -20.07 32.20 -3.56
N GLN A 345 -20.18 33.53 -3.60
CA GLN A 345 -21.29 34.27 -3.00
C GLN A 345 -22.63 33.85 -3.63
N ARG A 346 -22.69 33.76 -4.96
CA ARG A 346 -23.89 33.28 -5.68
C ARG A 346 -24.28 31.85 -5.28
N LEU A 347 -23.31 30.95 -5.10
CA LEU A 347 -23.56 29.57 -4.67
C LEU A 347 -24.03 29.50 -3.21
N GLU A 348 -23.47 30.32 -2.32
CA GLU A 348 -23.91 30.43 -0.94
C GLU A 348 -25.35 30.97 -0.84
N GLU A 349 -25.70 31.98 -1.64
CA GLU A 349 -27.07 32.49 -1.73
C GLU A 349 -28.04 31.40 -2.21
N LYS A 350 -27.68 30.66 -3.27
CA LYS A 350 -28.47 29.51 -3.72
C LYS A 350 -28.63 28.45 -2.62
N ARG A 351 -27.54 28.12 -1.91
CA ARG A 351 -27.57 27.14 -0.81
C ARG A 351 -28.48 27.61 0.32
N LYS A 352 -28.42 28.89 0.70
CA LYS A 352 -29.31 29.49 1.70
C LYS A 352 -30.78 29.40 1.27
N LYS A 353 -31.07 29.69 0.00
CA LYS A 353 -32.43 29.59 -0.55
C LYS A 353 -32.98 28.15 -0.50
N VAL A 354 -32.18 27.17 -0.93
CA VAL A 354 -32.58 25.75 -0.89
C VAL A 354 -32.79 25.26 0.55
N LEU A 355 -31.96 25.71 1.50
CA LEU A 355 -32.13 25.36 2.92
C LEU A 355 -33.39 25.99 3.54
N ALA A 356 -33.78 27.19 3.08
CA ALA A 356 -35.04 27.79 3.49
C ALA A 356 -36.25 27.02 2.93
N GLU A 357 -36.20 26.60 1.67
CA GLU A 357 -37.26 25.80 1.01
C GLU A 357 -37.40 24.36 1.54
N LEU A 358 -36.37 23.80 2.18
CA LEU A 358 -36.40 22.47 2.82
C LEU A 358 -36.77 22.51 4.31
N GLY A 359 -36.81 23.71 4.89
CA GLY A 359 -37.19 23.94 6.29
C GLY A 359 -38.65 24.38 6.48
N GLU A 360 -39.34 24.68 5.38
CA GLU A 360 -40.80 24.86 5.25
C GLU A 360 -41.44 23.55 4.75
#